data_AF-A0A556QXL3-F1
#
_entry.id   AF-A0A556QXL3-F1
#
_cell.length_a   1.000
_cell.length_b   1.000
_cell.length_c   1.000
_cell.angle_alpha   90.00
_cell.angle_beta   90.00
_cell.angle_gamma   90.00
#
_symmetry.space_group_name_H-M   'P 1'
#
loop_
_entity.id
_entity.type
_entity.pdbx_description
1 polymer ?
#
loop_
_entity_poly.entity_id
_entity_poly.type
_entity_poly.pdbx_seq_one_letter_code
_entity_poly.pdbx_strand_id
1 'polypeptide(L)'
;MEQLTEKHKGKIVEAAIKETGYQMKAVAKRLGIARNTLYTKLREADLDDAFIIHISNIIHYDFSKNLPEVYERAASKFEDNPERFYLDKSGEPGASNELPHYSYGYKNLYFAELQTLSTKYLKLMEDYHKLLKALILLANTNELTGIKKEIIELLQNEKKED
;
A
#
# COMPACT_ATOMS: atom_id res chain seq x y z
N MET A 1 -40.35 10.25 -0.62
CA MET A 1 -39.34 10.90 -1.47
C MET A 1 -38.09 11.02 -0.66
N GLU A 2 -37.26 9.99 -0.70
CA GLU A 2 -36.03 9.88 0.09
C GLU A 2 -35.03 10.88 -0.48
N GLN A 3 -34.59 11.84 0.34
CA GLN A 3 -33.61 12.83 -0.06
C GLN A 3 -32.26 12.12 -0.24
N LEU A 4 -31.88 11.86 -1.49
CA LEU A 4 -30.56 11.40 -1.85
C LEU A 4 -29.58 12.50 -1.39
N THR A 5 -28.88 12.26 -0.28
CA THR A 5 -27.76 13.11 0.11
C THR A 5 -26.72 12.99 -1.00
N GLU A 6 -26.66 13.99 -1.89
CA GLU A 6 -25.64 14.06 -2.94
C GLU A 6 -24.26 14.06 -2.27
N LYS A 7 -23.69 12.86 -2.13
CA LYS A 7 -22.33 12.69 -1.64
C LYS A 7 -21.41 13.32 -2.67
N HIS A 8 -20.76 14.41 -2.28
CA HIS A 8 -19.80 15.09 -3.14
C HIS A 8 -18.57 14.19 -3.35
N LYS A 9 -18.55 13.42 -4.44
CA LYS A 9 -17.52 12.42 -4.75
C LYS A 9 -16.13 13.05 -4.78
N GLY A 10 -16.00 14.23 -5.39
CA GLY A 10 -14.75 14.99 -5.43
C GLY A 10 -14.16 15.30 -4.04
N LYS A 11 -15.00 15.66 -3.05
CA LYS A 11 -14.56 15.92 -1.67
C LYS A 11 -14.09 14.67 -0.95
N ILE A 12 -14.75 13.54 -1.19
CA ILE A 12 -14.36 12.24 -0.63
C ILE A 12 -12.99 11.84 -1.17
N VAL A 13 -12.77 11.96 -2.48
CA VAL A 13 -11.48 11.67 -3.10
C VAL A 13 -10.39 12.62 -2.61
N GLU A 14 -10.70 13.91 -2.46
CA GLU A 14 -9.76 14.90 -1.91
C GLU A 14 -9.33 14.55 -0.47
N ALA A 15 -10.27 14.12 0.37
CA ALA A 15 -9.99 13.70 1.73
C ALA A 15 -9.08 12.45 1.75
N ALA A 16 -9.37 11.44 0.94
CA ALA A 16 -8.55 10.23 0.84
C ALA A 16 -7.12 10.51 0.37
N ILE A 17 -6.92 11.42 -0.59
CA ILE A 17 -5.57 11.83 -1.03
C ILE A 17 -4.79 12.46 0.15
N LYS A 18 -5.45 13.24 1.00
CA LYS A 18 -4.83 13.87 2.18
C LYS A 18 -4.52 12.84 3.27
N GLU A 19 -5.45 11.93 3.56
CA GLU A 19 -5.27 10.86 4.56
C GLU A 19 -4.12 9.92 4.22
N THR A 20 -3.94 9.60 2.94
CA THR A 20 -2.86 8.73 2.45
C THR A 20 -1.50 9.43 2.37
N GLY A 21 -1.45 10.76 2.60
CA GLY A 21 -0.21 11.54 2.57
C GLY A 21 0.35 11.81 1.17
N TYR A 22 -0.38 11.50 0.11
CA TYR A 22 0.06 11.78 -1.25
C TYR A 22 0.00 13.27 -1.56
N GLN A 23 1.06 13.80 -2.17
CA GLN A 23 1.04 15.16 -2.68
C GLN A 23 0.15 15.25 -3.93
N MET A 24 -0.73 16.25 -4.00
CA MET A 24 -1.61 16.48 -5.16
C MET A 24 -0.82 16.61 -6.48
N LYS A 25 0.40 17.14 -6.42
CA LYS A 25 1.32 17.18 -7.57
C LYS A 25 1.71 15.79 -8.08
N ALA A 26 1.96 14.85 -7.17
CA ALA A 26 2.34 13.49 -7.53
C ALA A 26 1.15 12.74 -8.15
N VAL A 27 -0.05 12.91 -7.58
CA VAL A 27 -1.28 12.31 -8.11
C VAL A 27 -1.58 12.85 -9.51
N ALA A 28 -1.56 14.17 -9.71
CA ALA A 28 -1.77 14.78 -11.03
C ALA A 28 -0.75 14.30 -12.08
N LYS A 29 0.53 14.18 -11.69
CA LYS A 29 1.59 13.69 -12.57
C LYS A 29 1.33 12.23 -13.00
N ARG A 30 0.91 11.37 -12.07
CA ARG A 30 0.58 9.96 -12.36
C ARG A 30 -0.68 9.81 -13.21
N LEU A 31 -1.64 10.73 -13.06
CA LEU A 31 -2.84 10.83 -13.90
C LEU A 31 -2.56 11.39 -15.31
N GLY A 32 -1.37 11.94 -15.58
CA GLY A 32 -1.07 12.59 -16.85
C GLY A 32 -1.82 13.92 -17.08
N ILE A 33 -2.36 14.54 -16.02
CA ILE A 33 -3.12 15.80 -16.12
C ILE A 33 -2.42 16.95 -15.38
N ALA A 34 -2.78 18.18 -15.73
CA ALA A 34 -2.32 19.35 -14.99
C ALA A 34 -2.89 19.37 -13.56
N ARG A 35 -2.11 19.88 -12.60
CA ARG A 35 -2.55 20.04 -11.20
C ARG A 35 -3.84 20.83 -11.08
N ASN A 36 -3.98 21.90 -11.88
CA ASN A 36 -5.17 22.73 -11.88
C ASN A 36 -6.41 21.92 -12.29
N THR A 37 -6.30 21.11 -13.34
CA THR A 37 -7.37 20.20 -13.80
C THR A 37 -7.79 19.22 -12.72
N LEU A 38 -6.83 18.67 -11.96
CA LEU A 38 -7.14 17.79 -10.83
C LEU A 38 -7.94 18.54 -9.75
N TYR A 39 -7.52 19.76 -9.36
CA TYR A 39 -8.27 20.55 -8.39
C TYR A 39 -9.68 20.92 -8.88
N THR A 40 -9.82 21.27 -10.15
CA THR A 40 -11.13 21.58 -10.74
C THR A 40 -12.04 20.37 -10.69
N LYS A 41 -11.57 19.20 -11.13
CA LYS A 41 -12.32 17.95 -11.09
C LYS A 41 -12.73 17.56 -9.67
N LEU A 42 -11.83 17.66 -8.69
CA LEU A 42 -12.14 17.34 -7.29
C LEU A 42 -13.14 18.32 -6.64
N ARG A 43 -13.39 19.49 -7.24
CA ARG A 43 -14.44 20.42 -6.80
C ARG A 43 -15.82 20.08 -7.35
N GLU A 44 -15.92 19.16 -8.31
CA GLU A 44 -17.19 18.73 -8.87
C GLU A 44 -17.87 17.69 -7.95
N ALA A 45 -19.19 17.84 -7.76
CA ALA A 45 -19.97 16.96 -6.91
C ALA A 45 -20.07 15.54 -7.50
N ASP A 46 -20.29 15.48 -8.81
CA ASP A 46 -20.18 14.26 -9.58
C ASP A 46 -18.80 14.15 -10.21
N LEU A 47 -18.24 12.95 -10.14
CA LEU A 47 -16.93 12.63 -10.65
C LEU A 47 -17.03 11.29 -11.34
N ASP A 48 -16.43 11.19 -12.52
CA ASP A 48 -16.48 9.98 -13.32
C ASP A 48 -15.96 8.77 -12.52
N ASP A 49 -16.73 7.69 -12.55
CA ASP A 49 -16.46 6.48 -11.77
C ASP A 49 -15.11 5.87 -12.18
N ALA A 50 -14.76 5.91 -13.48
CA ALA A 50 -13.47 5.44 -13.96
C ALA A 50 -12.31 6.30 -13.44
N PHE A 51 -12.52 7.62 -13.32
CA PHE A 51 -11.53 8.54 -12.76
C PHE A 51 -11.31 8.31 -11.25
N ILE A 52 -12.38 8.01 -10.50
CA ILE A 52 -12.29 7.65 -9.07
C ILE A 52 -11.46 6.38 -8.89
N ILE A 53 -11.74 5.34 -9.68
CA ILE A 53 -10.99 4.07 -9.65
C ILE A 53 -9.52 4.30 -10.04
N HIS A 54 -9.27 5.17 -11.01
CA HIS A 54 -7.89 5.47 -11.40
C HIS A 54 -7.12 6.17 -10.26
N ILE A 55 -7.75 7.10 -9.55
CA ILE A 55 -7.15 7.73 -8.37
C ILE A 55 -6.96 6.71 -7.25
N SER A 56 -7.96 5.86 -6.98
CA SER A 56 -7.90 4.81 -5.94
C SER A 56 -6.67 3.93 -6.10
N ASN A 57 -6.35 3.59 -7.35
CA ASN A 57 -5.17 2.80 -7.69
C ASN A 57 -3.86 3.57 -7.46
N ILE A 58 -3.83 4.87 -7.75
CA ILE A 58 -2.65 5.71 -7.56
C ILE A 58 -2.31 5.91 -6.09
N ILE A 59 -3.33 6.15 -5.25
CA ILE A 59 -3.15 6.44 -3.82
C ILE A 59 -3.28 5.20 -2.93
N HIS A 60 -3.58 4.04 -3.52
CA HIS A 60 -3.81 2.77 -2.82
C HIS A 60 -4.88 2.88 -1.73
N TYR A 61 -5.97 3.58 -2.02
CA TYR A 61 -7.10 3.77 -1.11
C TYR A 61 -8.31 3.02 -1.62
N ASP A 62 -9.00 2.32 -0.73
CA ASP A 62 -10.24 1.61 -1.05
C ASP A 62 -11.45 2.52 -0.80
N PHE A 63 -12.09 2.97 -1.88
CA PHE A 63 -13.30 3.79 -1.78
C PHE A 63 -14.59 2.97 -1.64
N SER A 64 -14.53 1.63 -1.64
CA SER A 64 -15.73 0.77 -1.59
C SER A 64 -16.62 1.06 -0.38
N LYS A 65 -16.03 1.52 0.74
CA LYS A 65 -16.77 1.90 1.96
C LYS A 65 -17.50 3.24 1.83
N ASN A 66 -16.93 4.19 1.09
CA ASN A 66 -17.43 5.57 1.01
C ASN A 66 -18.32 5.77 -0.22
N LEU A 67 -18.00 5.07 -1.30
CA LEU A 67 -18.58 5.19 -2.64
C LEU A 67 -18.94 3.79 -3.21
N PRO A 68 -19.78 2.98 -2.54
CA PRO A 68 -20.12 1.64 -3.02
C PRO A 68 -20.75 1.65 -4.42
N GLU A 69 -21.55 2.66 -4.74
CA GLU A 69 -22.23 2.82 -6.05
C GLU A 69 -21.27 2.91 -7.24
N VAL A 70 -20.09 3.53 -7.03
CA VAL A 70 -19.04 3.61 -8.06
C VAL A 70 -18.57 2.20 -8.41
N TYR A 71 -18.52 1.32 -7.41
CA TYR A 71 -17.99 -0.01 -7.57
C TYR A 71 -19.00 -1.00 -8.14
N GLU A 72 -20.26 -0.88 -7.73
CA GLU A 72 -21.37 -1.65 -8.29
C GLU A 72 -21.59 -1.36 -9.78
N ARG A 73 -21.58 -0.07 -10.17
CA ARG A 73 -21.71 0.33 -11.58
C ARG A 73 -20.54 -0.13 -12.43
N ALA A 74 -19.32 -0.03 -11.91
CA ALA A 74 -18.16 -0.54 -12.63
C ALA A 74 -18.26 -2.05 -12.83
N ALA A 75 -18.62 -2.83 -11.80
CA ALA A 75 -18.79 -4.28 -11.92
C ALA A 75 -19.84 -4.67 -12.98
N SER A 76 -20.98 -3.98 -13.04
CA SER A 76 -22.04 -4.25 -14.02
C SER A 76 -21.64 -4.00 -15.49
N LYS A 77 -20.62 -3.19 -15.75
CA LYS A 77 -20.13 -2.90 -17.11
C LYS A 77 -19.20 -3.99 -17.67
N PHE A 78 -18.81 -4.98 -16.87
CA PHE A 78 -17.85 -6.04 -17.26
C PHE A 78 -18.51 -7.39 -17.60
N GLU A 79 -19.84 -7.54 -17.48
CA GLU A 79 -20.52 -8.80 -17.85
C GLU A 79 -20.62 -9.03 -19.38
N ASP A 80 -20.34 -8.02 -20.22
CA ASP A 80 -20.55 -8.10 -21.68
C ASP A 80 -19.27 -8.39 -22.53
N ASN A 81 -18.10 -8.68 -21.95
CA ASN A 81 -16.92 -9.04 -22.77
C ASN A 81 -15.92 -10.01 -22.09
N PRO A 82 -16.01 -11.33 -22.38
CA PRO A 82 -15.16 -12.35 -21.78
C PRO A 82 -13.78 -12.56 -22.44
N GLU A 83 -13.43 -11.88 -23.55
CA GLU A 83 -12.23 -12.22 -24.35
C GLU A 83 -10.94 -11.42 -24.06
N ARG A 84 -10.76 -10.86 -22.85
CA ARG A 84 -9.48 -10.22 -22.46
C ARG A 84 -8.67 -10.99 -21.43
N PHE A 85 -8.72 -12.31 -21.50
CA PHE A 85 -7.80 -13.19 -20.79
C PHE A 85 -6.62 -13.54 -21.71
N TYR A 86 -5.39 -13.30 -21.21
CA TYR A 86 -4.05 -13.51 -21.81
C TYR A 86 -3.44 -12.33 -22.59
N LEU A 87 -2.47 -11.67 -21.95
CA LEU A 87 -1.34 -11.03 -22.61
C LEU A 87 -0.27 -12.13 -22.80
N ASP A 88 -0.07 -12.55 -24.05
CA ASP A 88 1.04 -13.40 -24.47
C ASP A 88 2.37 -12.67 -24.21
N LYS A 89 3.31 -13.33 -23.52
CA LYS A 89 4.61 -12.79 -23.11
C LYS A 89 5.72 -13.06 -24.15
N SER A 90 5.42 -12.96 -25.45
CA SER A 90 6.43 -13.13 -26.51
C SER A 90 6.44 -12.06 -27.62
N GLY A 91 6.19 -10.79 -27.28
CA GLY A 91 6.34 -9.67 -28.23
C GLY A 91 7.10 -8.49 -27.60
N GLU A 92 8.04 -7.94 -28.36
CA GLU A 92 8.91 -6.80 -28.02
C GLU A 92 8.19 -5.57 -27.43
N PRO A 93 8.90 -4.73 -26.64
CA PRO A 93 8.34 -3.51 -26.04
C PRO A 93 8.11 -2.41 -27.09
N GLY A 94 6.97 -2.49 -27.78
CA GLY A 94 6.46 -1.43 -28.65
C GLY A 94 5.78 -0.32 -27.84
N ALA A 95 6.22 0.91 -28.05
CA ALA A 95 5.74 2.14 -27.42
C ALA A 95 4.25 2.43 -27.70
N SER A 96 3.37 1.87 -26.88
CA SER A 96 2.00 2.35 -26.71
C SER A 96 1.71 2.61 -25.23
N ASN A 97 1.25 3.81 -24.93
CA ASN A 97 0.89 4.29 -23.58
C ASN A 97 -0.42 3.67 -23.06
N GLU A 98 -0.75 2.45 -23.46
CA GLU A 98 -1.96 1.77 -23.02
C GLU A 98 -1.66 0.99 -21.75
N LEU A 99 -2.10 1.56 -20.62
CA LEU A 99 -2.03 0.91 -19.32
C LEU A 99 -2.82 -0.41 -19.34
N PRO A 100 -2.35 -1.46 -18.65
CA PRO A 100 -3.03 -2.74 -18.63
C PRO A 100 -4.46 -2.60 -18.07
N HIS A 101 -5.43 -3.14 -18.81
CA HIS A 101 -6.82 -3.22 -18.38
C HIS A 101 -6.95 -4.04 -17.09
N TYR A 102 -7.43 -3.40 -16.02
CA TYR A 102 -7.62 -4.03 -14.71
C TYR A 102 -9.03 -4.60 -14.56
N SER A 103 -9.09 -5.88 -14.18
CA SER A 103 -10.30 -6.61 -13.79
C SER A 103 -10.67 -6.36 -12.32
N TYR A 104 -11.97 -6.38 -12.05
CA TYR A 104 -12.62 -5.96 -10.81
C TYR A 104 -12.36 -6.84 -9.57
N GLY A 105 -11.57 -7.92 -9.71
CA GLY A 105 -11.26 -8.88 -8.64
C GLY A 105 -9.84 -8.81 -8.07
N TYR A 106 -9.00 -7.89 -8.54
CA TYR A 106 -7.59 -7.84 -8.12
C TYR A 106 -7.43 -7.21 -6.73
N LYS A 107 -7.46 -8.05 -5.68
CA LYS A 107 -6.55 -7.85 -4.55
C LYS A 107 -5.16 -7.74 -5.16
N ASN A 108 -4.59 -6.55 -5.20
CA ASN A 108 -3.27 -6.34 -5.76
C ASN A 108 -2.29 -7.27 -5.02
N LEU A 109 -1.88 -8.37 -5.67
CA LEU A 109 -1.04 -9.41 -5.07
C LEU A 109 0.26 -8.82 -4.53
N TYR A 110 0.80 -7.82 -5.24
CA TYR A 110 1.97 -7.07 -4.81
C TYR A 110 1.70 -6.25 -3.53
N PHE A 111 0.50 -5.71 -3.34
CA PHE A 111 0.11 -5.04 -2.09
C PHE A 111 -0.05 -6.04 -0.93
N ALA A 112 -0.66 -7.20 -1.17
CA ALA A 112 -0.79 -8.25 -0.16
C ALA A 112 0.59 -8.77 0.27
N GLU A 113 1.47 -9.05 -0.69
CA GLU A 113 2.86 -9.42 -0.45
C GLU A 113 3.61 -8.31 0.31
N LEU A 114 3.47 -7.04 -0.09
CA LEU A 114 4.07 -5.90 0.60
C LEU A 114 3.56 -5.77 2.04
N GLN A 115 2.28 -6.02 2.28
CA GLN A 115 1.69 -6.00 3.63
C GLN A 115 2.21 -7.15 4.49
N THR A 116 2.38 -8.35 3.93
CA THR A 116 3.03 -9.46 4.64
C THR A 116 4.51 -9.18 4.93
N LEU A 117 5.22 -8.50 4.04
CA LEU A 117 6.62 -8.13 4.27
C LEU A 117 6.75 -7.03 5.32
N SER A 118 5.87 -6.02 5.28
CA SER A 118 5.81 -4.93 6.26
C SER A 118 5.55 -5.45 7.66
N THR A 119 4.61 -6.39 7.82
CA THR A 119 4.33 -7.03 9.12
C THR A 119 5.50 -7.86 9.64
N LYS A 120 6.20 -8.60 8.78
CA LYS A 120 7.43 -9.32 9.15
C LYS A 120 8.53 -8.37 9.62
N TYR A 121 8.73 -7.25 8.91
CA TYR A 121 9.72 -6.24 9.29
C TYR A 121 9.36 -5.58 10.63
N LEU A 122 8.09 -5.25 10.86
CA LEU A 122 7.63 -4.68 12.12
C LEU A 122 7.93 -5.62 13.30
N LYS A 123 7.64 -6.92 13.14
CA LYS A 123 7.95 -7.93 14.16
C LYS A 123 9.45 -8.03 14.44
N LEU A 124 10.29 -8.00 13.40
CA LEU A 124 11.74 -8.00 13.56
C LEU A 124 12.22 -6.76 14.33
N MET A 125 11.65 -5.59 14.04
CA MET A 125 11.97 -4.35 14.76
C MET A 125 11.52 -4.39 16.22
N GLU A 126 10.35 -4.97 16.51
CA GLU A 126 9.90 -5.18 17.89
C GLU A 126 10.83 -6.11 18.67
N ASP A 127 11.29 -7.20 18.05
CA ASP A 127 12.21 -8.14 18.66
C ASP A 127 13.60 -7.52 18.87
N TYR A 128 14.07 -6.71 17.92
CA TYR A 128 15.28 -5.90 18.09
C TYR A 128 15.15 -4.90 19.25
N HIS A 129 14.01 -4.23 19.38
CA HIS A 129 13.74 -3.30 20.48
C HIS A 129 13.72 -4.01 21.85
N LYS A 130 13.15 -5.22 21.92
CA LYS A 130 13.19 -6.05 23.14
C LYS A 130 14.62 -6.44 23.49
N LEU A 131 15.42 -6.85 22.51
CA LEU A 131 16.83 -7.18 22.70
C LEU A 131 17.63 -5.97 23.20
N LEU A 132 17.42 -4.80 22.58
CA LEU A 132 18.06 -3.56 23.00
C LEU A 132 17.71 -3.21 24.45
N LYS A 133 16.44 -3.33 24.84
CA LYS A 133 16.00 -3.15 26.23
C LYS A 133 16.68 -4.13 27.18
N ALA A 134 16.78 -5.40 26.81
CA ALA A 134 17.46 -6.41 27.62
C ALA A 134 18.95 -6.08 27.80
N LEU A 135 19.63 -5.65 26.73
CA LEU A 135 21.03 -5.22 26.79
C LEU A 135 21.24 -3.98 27.67
N ILE A 136 20.33 -3.00 27.59
CA ILE A 136 20.37 -1.81 28.46
C ILE A 136 20.15 -2.20 29.92
N LEU A 137 19.19 -3.08 30.20
CA LEU A 137 18.96 -3.60 31.55
C LEU A 137 20.19 -4.35 32.08
N LEU A 138 20.80 -5.22 31.27
CA LEU A 138 22.02 -5.96 31.60
C LEU A 138 23.24 -5.05 31.82
N ALA A 139 23.36 -3.99 31.02
CA ALA A 139 24.41 -2.97 31.21
C ALA A 139 24.21 -2.20 32.52
N ASN A 140 22.96 -1.97 32.91
CA ASN A 140 22.61 -1.26 34.15
C ASN A 140 22.72 -2.15 35.41
N THR A 141 22.57 -3.48 35.30
CA THR A 141 22.66 -4.42 36.45
C THR A 141 24.09 -4.87 36.78
N ASN A 142 25.12 -4.42 36.04
CA ASN A 142 26.53 -4.77 36.27
C ASN A 142 26.86 -6.29 36.23
N GLU A 143 25.96 -7.13 35.70
CA GLU A 143 26.14 -8.58 35.49
C GLU A 143 26.91 -8.90 34.21
N LEU A 144 27.08 -7.92 33.32
CA LEU A 144 27.78 -8.06 32.03
C LEU A 144 29.24 -8.52 32.20
N THR A 145 29.90 -8.09 33.28
CA THR A 145 31.28 -8.51 33.58
C THR A 145 31.35 -9.95 34.06
N GLY A 146 30.36 -10.44 34.79
CA GLY A 146 30.28 -11.84 35.25
C GLY A 146 30.01 -12.80 34.09
N ILE A 147 28.98 -12.52 33.30
CA ILE A 147 28.59 -13.36 32.16
C ILE A 147 29.64 -13.32 31.04
N LYS A 148 30.27 -12.16 30.78
CA LYS A 148 31.40 -12.08 29.84
C LYS A 148 32.59 -12.93 30.31
N LYS A 149 32.80 -13.04 31.62
CA LYS A 149 33.85 -13.90 32.20
C LYS A 149 33.52 -15.38 32.00
N GLU A 150 32.27 -15.78 32.27
CA GLU A 150 31.79 -17.16 32.07
C GLU A 150 31.80 -17.59 30.59
N ILE A 151 31.38 -16.70 29.68
CA ILE A 151 31.44 -16.98 28.23
C ILE A 151 32.89 -17.14 27.75
N ILE A 152 33.82 -16.32 28.26
CA ILE A 152 35.24 -16.44 27.92
C ILE A 152 35.83 -17.74 28.50
N GLU A 153 35.46 -18.14 29.72
CA GLU A 153 35.90 -19.42 30.32
C GLU A 153 35.40 -20.63 29.54
N LEU A 154 34.14 -20.63 29.10
CA LEU A 154 33.58 -21.70 28.28
C LEU A 154 34.32 -21.86 26.95
N LEU A 155 34.59 -20.74 26.25
CA LEU A 155 35.33 -20.75 24.98
C LEU A 155 36.81 -21.16 25.13
N GLN A 156 37.39 -21.01 26.33
CA GLN A 156 38.75 -21.45 26.62
C GLN A 156 38.84 -22.94 26.96
N ASN A 157 37.78 -23.52 27.52
CA ASN A 157 37.72 -24.94 27.85
C ASN A 157 37.48 -25.80 26.60
N GLU A 158 36.63 -25.36 25.67
CA GLU A 158 36.45 -26.05 24.37
C GLU A 158 37.75 -26.14 23.57
N LYS A 159 38.66 -25.17 23.69
CA LYS A 159 39.96 -25.17 23.00
C LYS A 159 41.04 -26.06 23.64
N LYS A 160 40.76 -26.68 24.80
CA LYS A 160 41.72 -27.55 25.51
C LYS A 160 41.37 -29.05 25.39
N GLU A 161 40.21 -29.37 24.84
CA GLU A 161 39.76 -30.76 24.63
C GLU A 161 40.04 -31.27 23.20
N ASP A 162 40.56 -30.42 22.32
CA ASP A 162 41.21 -30.75 21.03
C ASP A 162 42.75 -30.75 21.18
#